data_AF-A0A836K024-F1
#
_entry.id   AF-A0A836K024-F1
#
_cell.length_a   1.000
_cell.length_b   1.000
_cell.length_c   1.000
_cell.angle_alpha   90.00
_cell.angle_beta   90.00
_cell.angle_gamma   90.00
#
_symmetry.space_group_name_H-M   'P 1'
#
loop_
_entity.id
_entity.type
_entity.pdbx_description
1 polymer ?
#
loop_
_entity_poly.entity_id
_entity_poly.type
_entity_poly.pdbx_seq_one_letter_code
_entity_poly.pdbx_strand_id
1 'polypeptide(L)'
;MESLSEGDKSVLKTIFDPFQSLGSFDFLDFSTFQEIEETDVFEEDRLEPDVLDIIKKAIVCAEAKNFDECFRLFDQALKKAPKSPSILNDRAQALRLANRHEEALKDLHLAVELSENKGRAGIQALCQRGALYRWMEQDDKAREDFTRAAKAGSSFAKSQLVALNPYAAMCNAMLQKMTFKANQF
;
A
#
# COMPACT_ATOMS: atom_id res chain seq x y z
N MET A 1 36.13 17.06 7.22
CA MET A 1 34.83 16.64 6.70
C MET A 1 34.03 17.89 6.47
N GLU A 2 33.89 18.32 5.22
CA GLU A 2 32.99 19.42 4.88
C GLU A 2 31.56 19.01 5.27
N SER A 3 30.94 19.81 6.14
CA SER A 3 29.55 19.62 6.50
C SER A 3 28.69 19.94 5.29
N LEU A 4 27.82 19.00 4.89
CA LEU A 4 26.84 19.20 3.83
C LEU A 4 26.12 20.55 4.00
N SER A 5 26.01 21.30 2.90
CA SER A 5 25.27 22.56 2.90
C SER A 5 23.79 22.30 3.18
N GLU A 6 23.07 23.33 3.61
CA GLU A 6 21.64 23.22 3.90
C GLU A 6 20.84 22.86 2.63
N GLY A 7 21.29 23.32 1.46
CA GLY A 7 20.78 22.92 0.16
C GLY A 7 21.01 21.44 -0.15
N ASP A 8 22.21 20.91 0.09
CA ASP A 8 22.53 19.50 -0.14
C ASP A 8 21.68 18.58 0.75
N LYS A 9 21.49 18.97 2.02
CA LYS A 9 20.62 18.25 2.95
C LYS A 9 19.16 18.26 2.50
N SER A 10 18.69 19.37 1.93
CA SER A 10 17.33 19.49 1.39
C SER A 10 17.12 18.60 0.16
N VAL A 11 18.04 18.64 -0.80
CA VAL A 11 17.99 17.79 -2.01
C VAL A 11 18.02 16.30 -1.64
N LEU A 12 18.90 15.90 -0.73
CA LEU A 12 18.94 14.52 -0.23
C LEU A 12 17.63 14.15 0.46
N LYS A 13 17.07 15.04 1.29
CA LYS A 13 15.75 14.80 1.92
C LYS A 13 14.64 14.63 0.88
N THR A 14 14.59 15.42 -0.18
CA THR A 14 13.58 15.26 -1.25
C THR A 14 13.78 13.95 -2.05
N ILE A 15 15.03 13.51 -2.24
CA ILE A 15 15.33 12.22 -2.88
C ILE A 15 14.88 11.04 -2.01
N PHE A 16 15.06 11.14 -0.68
CA PHE A 16 14.76 10.06 0.26
C PHE A 16 13.32 10.09 0.82
N ASP A 17 12.66 11.24 0.81
CA ASP A 17 11.28 11.45 1.24
C ASP A 17 10.59 12.53 0.38
N PRO A 18 10.09 12.17 -0.82
CA PRO A 18 9.42 13.11 -1.71
C PRO A 18 8.04 13.56 -1.22
N PHE A 19 7.58 13.11 -0.04
CA PHE A 19 6.27 13.43 0.52
C PHE A 19 6.34 14.21 1.84
N GLN A 20 7.53 14.61 2.28
CA GLN A 20 7.71 15.46 3.44
C GLN A 20 7.18 16.88 3.12
N SER A 21 6.36 17.45 4.01
CA SER A 21 5.86 18.84 3.87
C SER A 21 7.06 19.79 3.72
N LEU A 22 7.18 20.40 2.54
CA LEU A 22 8.19 21.40 2.25
C LEU A 22 7.78 22.68 2.97
N GLY A 23 8.42 22.94 4.12
CA GLY A 23 8.41 24.27 4.71
C GLY A 23 8.91 25.30 3.70
N SER A 24 7.97 26.11 3.18
CA SER A 24 8.13 27.36 2.46
C SER A 24 9.40 27.49 1.58
N PHE A 25 9.42 26.88 0.40
CA PHE A 25 10.28 27.35 -0.68
C PHE A 25 9.56 27.29 -2.02
N ASP A 26 9.47 28.46 -2.64
CA ASP A 26 8.74 28.80 -3.85
C ASP A 26 9.70 28.71 -5.03
N PHE A 27 9.80 27.56 -5.71
CA PHE A 27 10.41 27.45 -7.05
C PHE A 27 9.86 26.24 -7.81
N LEU A 28 9.15 26.54 -8.91
CA LEU A 28 8.69 25.68 -10.01
C LEU A 28 7.57 24.67 -9.70
N ASP A 29 6.34 25.15 -9.94
CA ASP A 29 5.16 24.42 -10.45
C ASP A 29 5.11 22.89 -10.23
N PHE A 30 5.02 22.49 -8.96
CA PHE A 30 4.50 21.19 -8.52
C PHE A 30 3.15 21.41 -7.83
N SER A 31 2.26 22.11 -8.51
CA SER A 31 0.97 22.57 -8.02
C SER A 31 -0.08 21.45 -7.97
N THR A 32 0.17 20.30 -7.33
CA THR A 32 -0.93 19.38 -6.93
C THR A 32 -0.59 18.39 -5.80
N PHE A 33 0.14 18.81 -4.77
CA PHE A 33 0.07 18.09 -3.49
C PHE A 33 -0.60 19.00 -2.48
N GLN A 34 -1.93 19.01 -2.53
CA GLN A 34 -2.73 19.49 -1.41
C GLN A 34 -2.36 18.64 -0.19
N GLU A 35 -1.96 19.32 0.89
CA GLU A 35 -1.99 18.74 2.24
C GLU A 35 -3.42 18.28 2.49
N ILE A 36 -3.66 16.97 2.37
CA ILE A 36 -4.93 16.37 2.76
C ILE A 36 -4.90 16.30 4.29
N GLU A 37 -5.72 17.15 4.92
CA GLU A 37 -5.99 17.11 6.35
C GLU A 37 -6.34 15.67 6.77
N GLU A 38 -5.76 15.23 7.88
CA GLU A 38 -5.85 13.90 8.49
C GLU A 38 -7.27 13.50 8.98
N THR A 39 -8.31 14.19 8.51
CA THR A 39 -9.69 14.13 9.01
C THR A 39 -10.68 13.57 7.99
N ASP A 40 -10.23 13.05 6.85
CA ASP A 40 -11.14 12.52 5.84
C ASP A 40 -11.79 11.23 6.37
N VAL A 41 -13.01 11.38 6.90
CA VAL A 41 -13.89 10.28 7.28
C VAL A 41 -14.18 9.52 5.99
N PHE A 42 -13.38 8.49 5.72
CA PHE A 42 -13.60 7.64 4.56
C PHE A 42 -15.04 7.14 4.59
N GLU A 43 -15.76 7.28 3.48
CA GLU A 43 -17.03 6.59 3.31
C GLU A 43 -16.74 5.08 3.37
N GLU A 44 -16.97 4.51 4.53
CA GLU A 44 -16.91 3.07 4.75
C GLU A 44 -18.17 2.44 4.17
N ASP A 45 -17.99 1.27 3.58
CA ASP A 45 -19.11 0.47 3.09
C ASP A 45 -20.02 0.12 4.28
N ARG A 46 -21.26 0.62 4.26
CA ARG A 46 -22.23 0.39 5.34
C ARG A 46 -22.81 -1.01 5.20
N LEU A 47 -22.07 -1.97 5.75
CA LEU A 47 -22.45 -3.37 5.74
C LEU A 47 -23.39 -3.68 6.91
N GLU A 48 -24.37 -4.55 6.63
CA GLU A 48 -25.27 -5.07 7.66
C GLU A 48 -24.49 -5.87 8.73
N PRO A 49 -24.94 -5.85 10.00
CA PRO A 49 -24.23 -6.54 11.09
C PRO A 49 -24.03 -8.04 10.85
N ASP A 50 -24.95 -8.70 10.15
CA ASP A 50 -24.85 -10.13 9.80
C ASP A 50 -23.74 -10.40 8.77
N VAL A 51 -23.58 -9.51 7.79
CA VAL A 51 -22.47 -9.56 6.82
C VAL A 51 -21.15 -9.36 7.53
N LEU A 52 -21.07 -8.41 8.46
CA LEU A 52 -19.86 -8.15 9.23
C LEU A 52 -19.44 -9.35 10.09
N ASP A 53 -20.39 -10.06 10.69
CA ASP A 53 -20.11 -11.30 11.44
C ASP A 53 -19.55 -12.41 10.53
N ILE A 54 -20.09 -12.56 9.32
CA ILE A 54 -19.57 -13.50 8.32
C ILE A 54 -18.13 -13.16 7.93
N ILE A 55 -17.83 -11.88 7.67
CA ILE A 55 -16.47 -11.42 7.32
C ILE A 55 -15.49 -11.71 8.46
N LYS A 56 -15.86 -11.38 9.71
CA LYS A 56 -15.00 -11.65 10.88
C LYS A 56 -14.68 -13.14 11.01
N LYS A 57 -15.68 -14.01 10.82
CA LYS A 57 -15.47 -15.46 10.80
C LYS A 57 -14.55 -15.90 9.66
N ALA A 58 -14.72 -15.34 8.46
CA ALA A 58 -13.87 -15.64 7.31
C ALA A 58 -12.40 -15.28 7.58
N ILE A 59 -12.15 -14.13 8.20
CA ILE A 59 -10.80 -13.68 8.58
C ILE A 59 -10.16 -14.65 9.59
N VAL A 60 -10.90 -15.05 10.63
CA VAL A 60 -10.42 -16.05 11.61
C VAL A 60 -10.10 -17.39 10.93
N CYS A 61 -10.91 -17.82 9.97
CA CYS A 61 -10.62 -19.02 9.18
C CYS A 61 -9.34 -18.86 8.33
N ALA A 62 -9.10 -17.68 7.75
CA ALA A 62 -7.88 -17.39 6.98
C ALA A 62 -6.63 -17.47 7.86
N GLU A 63 -6.67 -16.90 9.07
CA GLU A 63 -5.59 -16.95 10.06
C GLU A 63 -5.30 -18.39 10.52
N ALA A 64 -6.35 -19.19 10.69
CA ALA A 64 -6.26 -20.62 10.99
C ALA A 64 -5.84 -21.48 9.78
N LYS A 65 -5.60 -20.86 8.60
CA LYS A 65 -5.31 -21.54 7.33
C LYS A 65 -6.38 -22.54 6.87
N ASN A 66 -7.60 -22.41 7.38
CA ASN A 66 -8.75 -23.16 6.91
C ASN A 66 -9.36 -22.43 5.71
N PHE A 67 -8.69 -22.56 4.56
CA PHE A 67 -9.01 -21.77 3.38
C PHE A 67 -10.34 -22.15 2.72
N ASP A 68 -10.74 -23.42 2.79
CA ASP A 68 -12.01 -23.88 2.20
C ASP A 68 -13.22 -23.19 2.84
N GLU A 69 -13.27 -23.18 4.18
CA GLU A 69 -14.34 -22.51 4.92
C GLU A 69 -14.24 -20.98 4.80
N CYS A 70 -13.02 -20.45 4.83
CA CYS A 70 -12.76 -19.02 4.63
C CYS A 70 -13.37 -18.49 3.33
N PHE A 71 -13.08 -19.14 2.19
CA PHE A 71 -13.60 -18.68 0.90
C PHE A 71 -15.10 -18.91 0.77
N ARG A 72 -15.65 -19.98 1.36
CA ARG A 72 -17.11 -20.18 1.43
C ARG A 72 -17.82 -19.03 2.15
N LEU A 73 -17.25 -18.56 3.26
CA LEU A 73 -17.78 -17.44 4.03
C LEU A 73 -17.65 -16.12 3.27
N PHE A 74 -16.51 -15.84 2.62
CA PHE A 74 -16.38 -14.66 1.78
C PHE A 74 -17.35 -14.66 0.59
N ASP A 75 -17.57 -15.80 -0.06
CA ASP A 75 -18.56 -15.93 -1.12
C ASP A 75 -19.99 -15.68 -0.61
N GLN A 76 -20.29 -16.13 0.62
CA GLN A 76 -21.56 -15.83 1.27
C GLN A 76 -21.71 -14.33 1.57
N ALA A 77 -20.65 -13.66 2.02
CA ALA A 77 -20.64 -12.23 2.27
C ALA A 77 -20.85 -11.43 0.96
N LEU A 78 -20.15 -11.81 -0.11
CA LEU A 78 -20.30 -11.18 -1.44
C LEU A 78 -21.67 -11.46 -2.07
N LYS A 79 -22.34 -12.58 -1.78
CA LYS A 79 -23.73 -12.78 -2.21
C LYS A 79 -24.69 -11.76 -1.58
N LYS A 80 -24.41 -11.32 -0.35
CA LYS A 80 -25.21 -10.32 0.36
C LYS A 80 -24.82 -8.89 -0.02
N ALA A 81 -23.53 -8.63 -0.22
CA ALA A 81 -22.97 -7.33 -0.59
C ALA A 81 -22.03 -7.47 -1.81
N PRO A 82 -22.57 -7.62 -3.03
CA PRO A 82 -21.79 -8.01 -4.22
C PRO A 82 -20.84 -6.94 -4.76
N LYS A 83 -20.98 -5.70 -4.29
CA LYS A 83 -20.16 -4.57 -4.73
C LYS A 83 -19.34 -3.97 -3.59
N SER A 84 -19.01 -4.78 -2.58
CA SER A 84 -18.25 -4.30 -1.42
C SER A 84 -16.74 -4.33 -1.69
N PRO A 85 -16.06 -3.17 -1.77
CA PRO A 85 -14.61 -3.14 -1.92
C PRO A 85 -13.90 -3.74 -0.70
N SER A 86 -14.47 -3.57 0.50
CA SER A 86 -13.91 -4.09 1.75
C SER A 86 -13.86 -5.62 1.74
N ILE A 87 -14.95 -6.28 1.36
CA ILE A 87 -15.02 -7.75 1.32
C ILE A 87 -14.04 -8.31 0.28
N LEU A 88 -13.94 -7.66 -0.89
CA LEU A 88 -13.01 -8.06 -1.94
C LEU A 88 -11.54 -7.90 -1.49
N ASN A 89 -11.21 -6.80 -0.80
CA ASN A 89 -9.87 -6.58 -0.23
C ASN A 89 -9.51 -7.67 0.81
N ASP A 90 -10.44 -8.03 1.68
CA ASP A 90 -10.21 -9.05 2.72
C ASP A 90 -10.08 -10.45 2.11
N ARG A 91 -10.93 -10.78 1.13
CA ARG A 91 -10.83 -12.05 0.39
C ARG A 91 -9.51 -12.14 -0.37
N ALA A 92 -9.06 -11.05 -0.99
CA ALA A 92 -7.76 -11.00 -1.65
C ALA A 92 -6.59 -11.25 -0.69
N GLN A 93 -6.65 -10.73 0.54
CA GLN A 93 -5.64 -11.01 1.55
C GLN A 93 -5.59 -12.52 1.87
N ALA A 94 -6.74 -13.15 2.10
CA ALA A 94 -6.83 -14.59 2.33
C ALA A 94 -6.32 -15.40 1.13
N LEU A 95 -6.65 -14.99 -0.10
CA LEU A 95 -6.14 -15.62 -1.33
C LEU A 95 -4.62 -15.53 -1.43
N ARG A 96 -4.01 -14.39 -1.06
CA ARG A 96 -2.54 -14.25 -0.99
C ARG A 96 -1.92 -15.20 0.03
N LEU A 97 -2.53 -15.35 1.22
CA LEU A 97 -2.07 -16.31 2.23
C LEU A 97 -2.18 -17.77 1.76
N ALA A 98 -3.13 -18.07 0.88
CA ALA A 98 -3.32 -19.36 0.24
C ALA A 98 -2.45 -19.55 -1.03
N ASN A 99 -1.56 -18.60 -1.36
CA ASN A 99 -0.77 -18.56 -2.60
C ASN A 99 -1.58 -18.53 -3.91
N ARG A 100 -2.85 -18.06 -3.86
CA ARG A 100 -3.75 -17.90 -5.01
C ARG A 100 -3.65 -16.47 -5.57
N HIS A 101 -2.47 -16.12 -6.08
CA HIS A 101 -2.11 -14.73 -6.40
C HIS A 101 -2.92 -14.13 -7.56
N GLU A 102 -3.22 -14.90 -8.59
CA GLU A 102 -3.99 -14.43 -9.76
C GLU A 102 -5.44 -14.07 -9.38
N GLU A 103 -6.03 -14.85 -8.48
CA GLU A 103 -7.38 -14.59 -7.97
C GLU A 103 -7.39 -13.39 -7.02
N ALA A 104 -6.36 -13.27 -6.18
CA ALA A 104 -6.18 -12.09 -5.35
C ALA A 104 -6.06 -10.82 -6.20
N LEU A 105 -5.31 -10.85 -7.30
CA LEU A 105 -5.21 -9.70 -8.21
C LEU A 105 -6.56 -9.31 -8.81
N LYS A 106 -7.39 -10.29 -9.21
CA LYS A 106 -8.73 -10.02 -9.75
C LYS A 106 -9.61 -9.30 -8.72
N ASP A 107 -9.61 -9.79 -7.48
CA ASP A 107 -10.38 -9.18 -6.40
C ASP A 107 -9.89 -7.77 -6.07
N LEU A 108 -8.57 -7.57 -6.03
CA LEU A 108 -7.98 -6.25 -5.79
C LEU A 108 -8.28 -5.28 -6.93
N HIS A 109 -8.28 -5.75 -8.18
CA HIS A 109 -8.70 -4.93 -9.31
C HIS A 109 -10.14 -4.46 -9.14
N LEU A 110 -11.05 -5.38 -8.86
CA LEU A 110 -12.46 -5.04 -8.68
C LEU A 110 -12.69 -4.14 -7.47
N ALA A 111 -11.99 -4.37 -6.35
CA ALA A 111 -12.07 -3.51 -5.17
C ALA A 111 -11.66 -2.07 -5.48
N VAL A 112 -10.54 -1.90 -6.19
CA VAL A 112 -10.02 -0.58 -6.59
C VAL A 112 -10.95 0.13 -7.58
N GLU A 113 -11.55 -0.62 -8.53
CA GLU A 113 -12.53 -0.07 -9.48
C GLU A 113 -13.82 0.38 -8.76
N LEU A 114 -14.37 -0.46 -7.89
CA LEU A 114 -15.62 -0.18 -7.18
C LEU A 114 -15.48 0.96 -6.16
N SER A 115 -14.29 1.12 -5.57
CA SER A 115 -14.02 2.22 -4.64
C SER A 115 -13.63 3.52 -5.35
N GLU A 116 -13.55 3.53 -6.68
CA GLU A 116 -13.03 4.64 -7.49
C GLU A 116 -11.66 5.14 -7.01
N ASN A 117 -10.83 4.26 -6.44
CA ASN A 117 -9.53 4.58 -5.82
C ASN A 117 -9.59 5.49 -4.59
N LYS A 118 -10.77 5.62 -3.98
CA LYS A 118 -11.02 6.40 -2.77
C LYS A 118 -11.44 5.47 -1.64
N GLY A 119 -11.60 6.06 -0.46
CA GLY A 119 -12.03 5.32 0.72
C GLY A 119 -10.95 4.39 1.26
N ARG A 120 -11.14 3.98 2.51
CA ARG A 120 -10.19 3.11 3.22
C ARG A 120 -9.92 1.80 2.48
N ALA A 121 -10.99 1.13 2.02
CA ALA A 121 -10.89 -0.14 1.33
C ALA A 121 -10.16 -0.01 -0.03
N GLY A 122 -10.38 1.08 -0.77
CA GLY A 122 -9.67 1.37 -2.01
C GLY A 122 -8.18 1.58 -1.81
N ILE A 123 -7.82 2.39 -0.81
CA ILE A 123 -6.42 2.65 -0.45
C ILE A 123 -5.72 1.36 0.00
N GLN A 124 -6.39 0.54 0.80
CA GLN A 124 -5.87 -0.77 1.22
C GLN A 124 -5.70 -1.72 0.03
N ALA A 125 -6.67 -1.77 -0.89
CA ALA A 125 -6.60 -2.61 -2.07
C ALA A 125 -5.45 -2.18 -3.00
N LEU A 126 -5.23 -0.87 -3.20
CA LEU A 126 -4.06 -0.34 -3.92
C LEU A 126 -2.76 -0.78 -3.25
N CYS A 127 -2.64 -0.64 -1.93
CA CYS A 127 -1.45 -1.09 -1.19
C CYS A 127 -1.20 -2.60 -1.35
N GLN A 128 -2.23 -3.43 -1.25
CA GLN A 128 -2.10 -4.87 -1.40
C GLN A 128 -1.73 -5.26 -2.84
N ARG A 129 -2.34 -4.61 -3.84
CA ARG A 129 -2.07 -4.86 -5.26
C ARG A 129 -0.66 -4.43 -5.64
N GLY A 130 -0.22 -3.26 -5.16
CA GLY A 130 1.15 -2.81 -5.33
C GLY A 130 2.18 -3.75 -4.70
N ALA A 131 1.90 -4.26 -3.49
CA ALA A 131 2.78 -5.25 -2.85
C ALA A 131 2.84 -6.57 -3.63
N LEU A 132 1.71 -7.00 -4.21
CA LEU A 132 1.66 -8.21 -5.03
C LEU A 132 2.38 -8.02 -6.37
N TYR A 133 2.23 -6.87 -7.02
CA TYR A 133 2.99 -6.54 -8.22
C TYR A 133 4.49 -6.51 -7.97
N ARG A 134 4.93 -5.95 -6.85
CA ARG A 134 6.33 -5.97 -6.44
C ARG A 134 6.86 -7.39 -6.24
N TRP A 135 6.07 -8.27 -5.63
CA TRP A 135 6.44 -9.69 -5.49
C TRP A 135 6.56 -10.39 -6.85
N MET A 136 5.76 -9.98 -7.84
CA MET A 136 5.84 -10.44 -9.23
C MET A 136 6.90 -9.70 -10.07
N GLU A 137 7.79 -8.92 -9.45
CA GLU A 137 8.84 -8.11 -10.10
C GLU A 137 8.29 -7.07 -11.11
N GLN A 138 7.03 -6.68 -10.97
CA GLN A 138 6.38 -5.64 -11.77
C GLN A 138 6.44 -4.29 -11.05
N ASP A 139 7.65 -3.80 -10.82
CA ASP A 139 7.91 -2.60 -10.00
C ASP A 139 7.25 -1.32 -10.54
N ASP A 140 7.06 -1.20 -11.86
CA ASP A 140 6.38 -0.04 -12.45
C ASP A 140 4.91 0.02 -12.02
N LYS A 141 4.20 -1.11 -12.09
CA LYS A 141 2.81 -1.21 -11.63
C LYS A 141 2.69 -1.05 -10.12
N ALA A 142 3.65 -1.61 -9.38
CA ALA A 142 3.72 -1.43 -7.93
C ALA A 142 3.86 0.05 -7.56
N ARG A 143 4.76 0.77 -8.25
CA ARG A 143 4.99 2.21 -8.06
C ARG A 143 3.74 3.02 -8.38
N GLU A 144 3.01 2.69 -9.44
CA GLU A 144 1.73 3.34 -9.77
C GLU A 144 0.72 3.22 -8.62
N ASP A 145 0.48 2.00 -8.15
CA ASP A 145 -0.48 1.74 -7.07
C ASP A 145 -0.08 2.39 -5.75
N PHE A 146 1.20 2.28 -5.37
CA PHE A 146 1.68 2.95 -4.17
C PHE A 146 1.64 4.47 -4.28
N THR A 147 1.89 5.05 -5.46
CA THR A 147 1.78 6.51 -5.67
C THR A 147 0.36 6.98 -5.42
N ARG A 148 -0.64 6.25 -5.93
CA ARG A 148 -2.06 6.57 -5.73
C ARG A 148 -2.45 6.45 -4.27
N ALA A 149 -2.06 5.37 -3.59
CA ALA A 149 -2.33 5.19 -2.17
C ALA A 149 -1.61 6.21 -1.28
N ALA A 150 -0.38 6.61 -1.62
CA ALA A 150 0.40 7.62 -0.90
C ALA A 150 -0.22 9.01 -1.02
N LYS A 151 -0.70 9.38 -2.21
CA LYS A 151 -1.46 10.61 -2.45
C LYS A 151 -2.72 10.68 -1.60
N ALA A 152 -3.36 9.54 -1.35
CA ALA A 152 -4.51 9.42 -0.47
C ALA A 152 -4.15 9.28 1.03
N GLY A 153 -2.88 9.55 1.41
CA GLY A 153 -2.45 9.60 2.81
C GLY A 153 -1.85 8.30 3.37
N SER A 154 -1.72 7.22 2.59
CA SER A 154 -1.15 5.97 3.10
C SER A 154 0.34 6.09 3.44
N SER A 155 0.67 6.05 4.73
CA SER A 155 2.06 6.01 5.22
C SER A 155 2.80 4.74 4.78
N PHE A 156 2.10 3.60 4.73
CA PHE A 156 2.65 2.35 4.20
C PHE A 156 3.08 2.53 2.73
N ALA A 157 2.23 3.10 1.88
CA ALA A 157 2.55 3.29 0.48
C ALA A 157 3.73 4.27 0.28
N LYS A 158 3.80 5.36 1.06
CA LYS A 158 4.96 6.27 1.08
C LYS A 158 6.26 5.51 1.37
N SER A 159 6.26 4.67 2.40
CA SER A 159 7.41 3.82 2.76
C SER A 159 7.80 2.85 1.64
N GLN A 160 6.82 2.22 0.98
CA GLN A 160 7.08 1.32 -0.15
C GLN A 160 7.68 2.06 -1.36
N LEU A 161 7.27 3.29 -1.64
CA LEU A 161 7.84 4.10 -2.73
C LEU A 161 9.30 4.45 -2.48
N VAL A 162 9.66 4.78 -1.23
CA VAL A 162 11.06 4.99 -0.83
C VAL A 162 11.87 3.71 -1.02
N ALA A 163 11.32 2.56 -0.61
CA ALA A 163 11.98 1.27 -0.82
C ALA A 163 12.15 0.89 -2.30
N LEU A 164 11.24 1.35 -3.17
CA LEU A 164 11.31 1.20 -4.63
C LEU A 164 12.17 2.28 -5.31
N ASN A 165 12.74 3.23 -4.56
CA ASN A 165 13.64 4.22 -5.13
C ASN A 165 15.00 3.55 -5.45
N PRO A 166 15.42 3.49 -6.73
CA PRO A 166 16.66 2.84 -7.12
C PRO A 166 17.90 3.49 -6.49
N TYR A 167 17.85 4.79 -6.21
CA TYR A 167 18.93 5.49 -5.52
C TYR A 167 19.02 5.09 -4.05
N ALA A 168 17.89 4.91 -3.36
CA ALA A 168 17.87 4.42 -1.98
C ALA A 168 18.40 2.98 -1.89
N ALA A 169 18.05 2.12 -2.85
CA ALA A 169 18.60 0.76 -2.95
C ALA A 169 20.13 0.76 -3.14
N MET A 170 20.65 1.62 -4.01
CA MET A 170 22.09 1.78 -4.25
C MET A 170 22.85 2.28 -3.00
N CYS A 171 22.31 3.29 -2.30
CA CYS A 171 22.90 3.80 -1.07
C CYS A 171 22.91 2.74 0.04
N ASN A 172 21.83 1.99 0.22
CA ASN A 172 21.76 0.90 1.20
C ASN A 172 22.77 -0.22 0.88
N ALA A 173 22.88 -0.62 -0.39
CA ALA A 173 23.87 -1.61 -0.81
C ALA A 173 25.32 -1.12 -0.59
N MET A 174 25.59 0.16 -0.82
CA MET A 174 26.90 0.76 -0.57
C MET A 174 27.22 0.81 0.93
N LEU A 175 26.26 1.22 1.77
CA LEU A 175 26.40 1.23 3.23
C LEU A 175 26.66 -0.19 3.79
N GLN A 176 25.89 -1.20 3.34
CA GLN A 176 26.10 -2.60 3.75
C GLN A 176 27.49 -3.13 3.39
N LYS A 177 28.02 -2.78 2.21
CA LYS A 177 29.38 -3.16 1.82
C LYS A 177 30.44 -2.50 2.71
N MET A 178 30.23 -1.26 3.13
CA MET A 178 31.17 -0.55 4.01
C MET A 178 31.14 -1.10 5.44
N THR A 179 29.96 -1.38 6.00
CA THR A 179 29.84 -1.97 7.35
C THR A 179 30.41 -3.38 7.42
N PHE A 180 30.20 -4.18 6.36
CA PHE A 180 30.78 -5.51 6.27
C PHE A 180 32.32 -5.48 6.25
N LYS A 181 32.92 -4.51 5.54
CA LYS A 181 34.39 -4.33 5.56
C LYS A 181 34.91 -3.81 6.89
N ALA A 182 34.16 -2.96 7.60
CA ALA A 182 34.56 -2.41 8.89
C ALA A 182 34.54 -3.46 10.01
N ASN A 183 33.66 -4.47 9.93
CA ASN A 183 33.54 -5.57 10.92
C ASN A 183 34.50 -6.76 10.66
N GLN A 184 35.42 -6.64 9.69
CA GLN A 184 36.45 -7.64 9.38
C GLN A 184 37.84 -7.29 9.92
N PHE A 185 37.94 -6.28 10.79
CA PHE A 185 39.16 -5.87 11.49
C PHE A 185 38.97 -5.91 13.00
#